data_AF-A0A2V7ZCQ0-F1
#
_entry.id   AF-A0A2V7ZCQ0-F1
#
_cell.length_a   1.000
_cell.length_b   1.000
_cell.length_c   1.000
_cell.angle_alpha   90.00
_cell.angle_beta   90.00
_cell.angle_gamma   90.00
#
_symmetry.space_group_name_H-M   'P 1'
#
loop_
_entity.id
_entity.type
_entity.pdbx_description
1 polymer ?
#
loop_
_entity_poly.entity_id
_entity_poly.type
_entity_poly.pdbx_seq_one_letter_code
_entity_poly.pdbx_strand_id
1 'polypeptide(L)' 'LEAVIDREGCVRKASVLKGLPFKLEDAAVAAVRYWSFEPSTLAGRPVKVYYVLTVNFE' A
#
# COMPACT_ATOMS: atom_id res chain seq x y z
N LEU A 1 6.84 -2.71 1.17
CA LEU A 1 5.75 -3.21 0.29
C LEU A 1 5.57 -2.27 -0.88
N GLU A 2 5.14 -2.81 -2.00
CA GLU A 2 4.52 -2.05 -3.08
C GLU A 2 3.00 -2.10 -2.91
N ALA A 3 2.33 -0.98 -3.15
CA ALA A 3 0.88 -0.90 -3.14
C ALA A 3 0.37 -0.06 -4.31
N VAL A 4 -0.81 -0.44 -4.81
CA VAL A 4 -1.53 0.30 -5.84
C VAL A 4 -2.76 0.91 -5.18
N ILE A 5 -2.80 2.23 -5.13
CA ILE A 5 -3.91 2.99 -4.56
C ILE A 5 -4.69 3.60 -5.73
N ASP A 6 -6.01 3.45 -5.70
CA ASP A 6 -6.87 3.99 -6.75
C ASP A 6 -7.24 5.46 -6.52
N ARG A 7 -8.13 5.97 -7.37
CA ARG A 7 -8.62 7.35 -7.34
C ARG A 7 -9.55 7.65 -6.17
N GLU A 8 -9.97 6.63 -5.43
CA GLU A 8 -10.82 6.73 -4.24
C GLU A 8 -9.97 6.62 -2.96
N GLY A 9 -8.65 6.38 -3.10
CA GLY A 9 -7.75 6.20 -1.97
C GLY A 9 -7.73 4.78 -1.42
N CYS A 10 -8.37 3.83 -2.10
CA CYS A 10 -8.44 2.43 -1.67
C CYS A 10 -7.23 1.65 -2.19
N VAL A 11 -6.63 0.83 -1.31
CA VAL A 11 -5.56 -0.09 -1.70
C VAL A 11 -6.17 -1.25 -2.50
N ARG A 12 -5.84 -1.33 -3.80
CA ARG A 12 -6.32 -2.40 -4.69
C ARG A 12 -5.36 -3.57 -4.82
N LYS A 13 -4.07 -3.31 -4.63
CA LYS A 13 -3.03 -4.35 -4.65
C LYS A 13 -1.97 -3.99 -3.62
N ALA A 14 -1.47 -4.99 -2.90
CA ALA A 14 -0.31 -4.86 -2.03
C ALA A 14 0.56 -6.11 -2.19
N SER A 15 1.86 -5.92 -2.36
CA SER A 15 2.84 -7.01 -2.49
C SER A 15 4.12 -6.68 -1.72
N VAL A 16 4.81 -7.69 -1.23
CA VAL A 16 6.07 -7.52 -0.52
C VAL A 16 7.23 -7.43 -1.52
N LEU A 17 7.96 -6.31 -1.50
CA LEU A 17 9.13 -6.09 -2.36
C LEU A 17 10.39 -6.82 -1.85
N LYS A 18 10.49 -7.01 -0.53
CA LYS A 18 11.62 -7.67 0.12
C LYS A 18 11.08 -8.50 1.27
N GLY A 19 11.40 -9.80 1.25
CA GLY A 19 10.94 -10.75 2.28
C GLY A 19 11.28 -10.26 3.68
N LEU A 20 10.35 -10.50 4.60
CA LEU A 20 10.49 -10.13 6.00
C LEU A 20 10.94 -11.36 6.80
N PRO A 21 11.74 -11.18 7.87
CA PRO A 21 12.04 -12.28 8.77
C PRO A 21 10.74 -12.83 9.40
N PHE A 22 10.75 -14.10 9.80
CA PHE A 22 9.64 -14.78 10.50
C PHE A 22 8.32 -14.94 9.73
N LYS A 23 8.34 -14.87 8.40
CA LYS A 23 7.14 -15.00 7.55
C LYS A 23 6.08 -13.90 7.81
N LEU A 24 6.52 -12.69 8.16
CA LEU A 24 5.63 -11.56 8.46
C LEU A 24 5.03 -10.90 7.21
N GLU A 25 5.32 -11.40 6.01
CA GLU A 25 4.83 -10.86 4.75
C GLU A 25 3.31 -10.81 4.69
N ASP A 26 2.65 -11.90 5.09
CA ASP A 26 1.19 -12.00 5.05
C ASP A 26 0.53 -11.01 6.01
N ALA A 27 1.10 -10.85 7.21
CA ALA A 27 0.63 -9.88 8.19
C ALA A 27 0.79 -8.44 7.67
N ALA A 28 1.93 -8.13 7.03
CA ALA A 28 2.16 -6.82 6.44
C ALA A 28 1.18 -6.51 5.30
N VAL A 29 0.96 -7.48 4.40
CA VAL A 29 0.01 -7.34 3.28
C VAL A 29 -1.42 -7.21 3.79
N ALA A 30 -1.81 -8.01 4.78
CA ALA A 30 -3.15 -7.95 5.37
C ALA A 30 -3.39 -6.57 5.99
N ALA A 31 -2.48 -6.06 6.81
CA ALA A 31 -2.61 -4.74 7.43
C ALA A 31 -2.77 -3.63 6.39
N VAL A 32 -1.90 -3.58 5.38
CA VAL A 32 -1.94 -2.53 4.33
C VAL A 32 -3.21 -2.60 3.47
N ARG A 33 -3.79 -3.79 3.27
CA ARG A 33 -5.05 -3.93 2.52
C ARG A 33 -6.25 -3.27 3.19
N TYR A 34 -6.23 -3.10 4.51
CA TYR A 34 -7.30 -2.43 5.26
C TYR A 34 -7.12 -0.91 5.37
N TRP A 35 -6.00 -0.36 4.88
CA TRP A 35 -5.77 1.07 4.93
C TRP A 35 -6.53 1.80 3.83
N SER A 36 -7.11 2.93 4.21
CA SER A 36 -7.65 3.92 3.29
C SER A 36 -6.73 5.14 3.32
N PHE A 37 -6.34 5.59 2.14
CA PHE A 37 -5.50 6.76 1.94
C PHE A 37 -6.35 7.91 1.41
N GLU A 38 -5.84 9.14 1.53
CA GLU A 38 -6.40 10.24 0.74
C GLU A 38 -6.02 10.05 -0.73
N PRO A 39 -6.97 10.22 -1.68
CA PRO A 39 -6.67 10.13 -3.11
C PRO A 39 -5.54 11.07 -3.51
N SER A 40 -4.50 10.52 -4.12
CA SER A 40 -3.47 11.35 -4.74
C SER A 40 -4.05 12.09 -5.94
N THR A 41 -3.75 13.38 -6.05
CA THR A 41 -4.21 14.22 -7.17
C THR A 41 -3.04 14.68 -8.02
N LEU A 42 -3.25 14.72 -9.34
CA LEU A 42 -2.34 15.32 -10.31
C LEU A 42 -3.11 16.42 -11.05
N ALA A 43 -2.65 17.66 -10.94
CA ALA A 43 -3.37 18.84 -11.45
C ALA A 43 -4.84 18.88 -11.00
N GLY A 44 -5.09 18.61 -9.70
CA GLY A 44 -6.43 18.62 -9.10
C GLY A 44 -7.32 17.43 -9.45
N ARG A 45 -6.85 16.47 -10.25
CA ARG A 45 -7.61 15.27 -10.62
C ARG A 45 -7.11 14.05 -9.88
N PRO A 46 -7.99 13.26 -9.22
CA PRO A 46 -7.59 12.00 -8.60
C PRO A 46 -6.97 11.04 -9.59
N VAL A 47 -5.81 10.48 -9.24
CA VAL A 47 -5.04 9.56 -10.08
C VAL A 47 -4.72 8.27 -9.34
N LYS A 48 -4.62 7.19 -10.11
CA LYS A 48 -4.14 5.91 -9.60
C LYS A 48 -2.62 6.00 -9.46
N VAL A 49 -2.12 5.55 -8.32
CA VAL A 49 -0.71 5.71 -7.95
C VAL A 49 -0.11 4.39 -7.49
N TYR A 50 1.19 4.26 -7.73
CA TYR A 50 2.01 3.18 -7.21
C TYR A 50 2.85 3.73 -6.06
N TYR A 51 2.72 3.14 -4.89
CA TYR A 51 3.40 3.56 -3.67
C TYR A 51 4.34 2.47 -3.16
N VAL A 52 5.52 2.89 -2.70
CA VAL A 52 6.41 2.05 -1.91
C VAL A 52 6.24 2.43 -0.45
N LEU A 53 5.76 1.49 0.36
CA LEU A 53 5.47 1.66 1.78
C LEU A 53 6.50 0.89 2.61
N THR A 54 7.01 1.50 3.66
CA THR A 54 7.82 0.82 4.67
C THR A 54 6.95 0.53 5.88
N VAL A 55 6.88 -0.73 6.29
CA VAL A 55 6.14 -1.18 7.48
C VAL A 55 7.18 -1.68 8.48
N ASN A 56 7.16 -1.13 9.69
CA ASN A 56 8.03 -1.55 10.78
C ASN A 56 7.24 -2.45 11.74
N PHE A 57 7.90 -3.47 12.27
CA PHE A 57 7.36 -4.38 13.27
C PHE A 57 8.13 -4.14 14.58
N GLU A 58 7.41 -4.06 15.70
CA GLU A 58 7.96 -3.95 17.05
C GLU A 58 7.70 -5.24 17.85
#